data_AF-A0A821JXN5-F1
#
_entry.id   AF-A0A821JXN5-F1
#
_cell.length_a   1.000
_cell.length_b   1.000
_cell.length_c   1.000
_cell.angle_alpha   90.00
_cell.angle_beta   90.00
_cell.angle_gamma   90.00
#
_symmetry.space_group_name_H-M   'P 1'
#
loop_
_entity.id
_entity.type
_entity.pdbx_description
1 polymer ?
#
loop_
_entity_poly.entity_id
_entity_poly.type
_entity_poly.pdbx_seq_one_letter_code
_entity_poly.pdbx_strand_id
1 'polypeptide(L)' 'MINQQRSVSQAFIPFNYDLTTYTNDIAIIRLSSPFDMNDRSLAFICLPPSIENYPPDNMTAVAIGWGVLSTTDKTSSN' A
#
# COMPACT_ATOMS: atom_id res chain seq x y z
N MET A 1 -19.96 11.46 0.46
CA MET A 1 -18.91 10.47 0.12
C MET A 1 -19.07 10.15 -1.35
N ILE A 2 -18.00 10.25 -2.13
CA ILE A 2 -18.05 9.94 -3.56
C ILE A 2 -17.62 8.49 -3.70
N ASN A 3 -18.42 7.65 -4.36
CA ASN A 3 -17.97 6.30 -4.68
C ASN A 3 -16.97 6.38 -5.83
N GLN A 4 -15.70 6.08 -5.57
CA GLN A 4 -14.64 6.14 -6.57
C GLN A 4 -13.93 4.79 -6.69
N GLN A 5 -14.08 4.16 -7.86
CA GLN A 5 -13.34 2.97 -8.25
C GLN A 5 -12.50 3.28 -9.50
N ARG A 6 -11.29 2.72 -9.58
CA ARG A 6 -10.40 2.85 -10.74
C ARG A 6 -9.82 1.48 -11.09
N SER A 7 -9.76 1.18 -12.39
CA SER A 7 -8.97 0.06 -12.89
C SER A 7 -7.48 0.39 -12.86
N VAL A 8 -6.64 -0.64 -12.77
CA VAL A 8 -5.19 -0.52 -12.94
C VAL A 8 -4.88 -0.37 -14.43
N SER A 9 -4.14 0.67 -14.81
CA SER A 9 -3.63 0.79 -16.19
C SER A 9 -2.27 0.14 -16.35
N GLN A 10 -1.42 0.21 -15.33
CA GLN A 10 -0.08 -0.37 -15.36
C GLN A 10 0.44 -0.64 -13.95
N ALA A 11 1.21 -1.71 -13.81
CA ALA A 11 2.02 -2.00 -12.63
C ALA A 11 3.50 -1.92 -13.00
N PHE A 12 4.29 -1.23 -12.18
CA PHE A 12 5.74 -1.12 -12.31
C PHE A 12 6.38 -1.91 -11.18
N ILE A 13 6.97 -3.05 -11.52
CA ILE A 13 7.65 -3.95 -10.59
C ILE A 13 9.16 -3.71 -10.74
N PRO A 14 9.92 -3.54 -9.63
CA PRO A 14 11.37 -3.44 -9.67
C PRO A 14 11.99 -4.65 -10.36
N PHE A 15 12.96 -4.42 -11.24
CA PHE A 15 13.62 -5.50 -11.99
C PHE A 15 14.41 -6.45 -11.08
N ASN A 16 14.79 -5.99 -9.88
CA ASN A 16 15.58 -6.69 -8.88
C ASN A 16 14.73 -7.14 -7.68
N TYR A 17 13.42 -7.29 -7.85
CA TYR A 17 12.59 -7.98 -6.88
C TYR A 17 13.00 -9.46 -6.79
N ASP A 18 13.22 -9.94 -5.56
CA ASP A 18 13.56 -11.34 -5.30
C ASP A 18 12.48 -12.01 -4.45
N LEU A 19 11.80 -12.99 -5.06
CA LEU A 19 10.73 -13.77 -4.44
C LEU A 19 11.19 -14.64 -3.26
N THR A 20 12.47 -14.99 -3.20
CA THR A 20 13.02 -15.87 -2.16
C THR A 20 13.35 -15.09 -0.89
N THR A 21 13.94 -13.90 -1.06
CA THR A 21 14.40 -13.07 0.05
C THR A 21 13.44 -11.93 0.38
N TYR A 22 12.43 -11.68 -0.46
CA TYR A 22 11.55 -10.51 -0.41
C TYR A 22 12.31 -9.18 -0.52
N THR A 23 13.53 -9.22 -1.07
CA THR A 23 14.30 -8.00 -1.31
C THR A 23 13.64 -7.17 -2.41
N ASN A 24 13.51 -5.86 -2.18
CA ASN A 24 12.81 -4.91 -3.06
C ASN A 24 11.32 -5.22 -3.26
N ASP A 25 10.64 -5.71 -2.23
CA ASP A 25 9.18 -5.93 -2.23
C ASP A 25 8.40 -4.61 -2.20
N ILE A 26 8.34 -3.93 -3.35
CA ILE A 26 7.59 -2.70 -3.57
C ILE A 26 7.15 -2.63 -5.04
N ALA A 27 6.02 -2.00 -5.34
CA ALA A 27 5.59 -1.74 -6.70
C ALA A 27 4.87 -0.38 -6.80
N ILE A 28 4.87 0.22 -7.99
CA ILE A 28 4.07 1.41 -8.29
C ILE A 28 2.89 1.00 -9.16
N ILE A 29 1.68 1.38 -8.76
CA ILE A 29 0.45 1.15 -9.52
C ILE A 29 0.00 2.47 -10.14
N ARG A 30 -0.12 2.50 -11.47
CA ARG A 30 -0.75 3.60 -12.19
C ARG A 30 -2.23 3.26 -12.41
N LEU A 31 -3.09 4.19 -12.03
CA LEU A 31 -4.53 4.07 -12.23
C LEU A 31 -4.93 4.45 -13.67
N SER A 32 -6.07 3.97 -14.14
CA SER A 32 -6.61 4.32 -15.46
C SER A 32 -7.05 5.78 -15.58
N SER A 33 -7.40 6.40 -14.46
CA SER A 33 -7.71 7.82 -14.35
C SER A 33 -7.48 8.32 -12.92
N PRO A 34 -7.21 9.62 -12.72
CA PRO A 34 -7.02 10.18 -11.38
C PRO A 34 -8.29 10.08 -10.52
N PHE A 35 -8.12 10.11 -9.21
CA PHE A 35 -9.21 10.31 -8.26
C PHE A 35 -9.63 11.79 -8.20
N ASP A 36 -10.88 12.05 -7.85
CA ASP A 36 -11.34 13.38 -7.48
C ASP A 36 -10.85 13.70 -6.06
N MET A 37 -9.85 14.58 -5.98
CA MET A 37 -9.21 14.99 -4.73
C MET A 37 -10.09 15.92 -3.87
N ASN A 38 -11.26 16.34 -4.35
CA ASN A 38 -12.23 17.05 -3.50
C ASN A 38 -12.95 16.13 -2.52
N ASP A 39 -12.83 14.80 -2.68
CA ASP A 39 -13.38 13.84 -1.75
C ASP A 39 -12.60 13.84 -0.43
N ARG A 40 -13.29 14.17 0.67
CA ARG A 40 -12.69 14.29 2.01
C ARG A 40 -12.19 12.97 2.58
N SER A 41 -12.56 11.83 1.99
CA SER A 41 -12.02 10.52 2.37
C SER A 41 -10.70 10.16 1.68
N LEU A 42 -10.17 11.03 0.81
CA LEU A 42 -8.88 10.82 0.15
C LEU A 42 -7.80 11.73 0.74
N ALA A 43 -6.62 11.16 0.93
CA ALA A 43 -5.42 11.88 1.33
C ALA A 43 -4.19 11.22 0.72
N PHE A 44 -3.14 12.00 0.48
CA PHE A 44 -1.82 11.47 0.17
C PHE A 44 -1.08 11.13 1.46
N ILE A 45 -0.23 10.10 1.40
CA ILE A 45 0.75 9.80 2.45
C ILE A 45 2.09 10.45 2.09
N CYS A 46 2.84 10.87 3.10
CA CYS A 46 4.18 11.40 2.90
C CYS A 46 5.18 10.27 2.63
N LEU A 47 6.08 10.48 1.68
CA LEU A 47 7.31 9.70 1.56
C LEU A 47 8.36 10.25 2.52
N PRO A 48 9.36 9.44 2.93
CA PRO A 48 10.52 9.94 3.64
C PRO A 48 11.19 11.08 2.86
N PRO A 49 11.68 12.13 3.54
CA PRO A 49 12.27 13.29 2.87
C PRO A 49 13.61 12.98 2.20
N SER A 50 14.30 11.91 2.63
CA SER A 50 15.53 11.40 2.03
C SER A 50 15.68 9.91 2.29
N ILE A 51 16.58 9.25 1.56
CA ILE A 51 16.88 7.81 1.68
C ILE A 51 17.60 7.44 2.99
N GLU A 52 18.16 8.42 3.69
CA GLU A 52 18.87 8.21 4.96
C GLU A 52 17.99 8.50 6.18
N ASN A 53 16.76 8.95 5.95
CA ASN A 53 15.83 9.28 7.03
C ASN A 53 15.11 8.01 7.50
N TYR A 54 15.80 7.24 8.32
CA TYR A 54 15.22 6.09 9.00
C TYR A 54 14.43 6.53 10.24
N PRO A 55 13.29 5.89 10.53
CA PRO A 55 12.59 6.13 11.78
C PRO A 55 13.51 5.76 12.95
N PRO A 56 13.58 6.58 14.01
CA PRO A 56 14.41 6.27 15.16
C PRO A 56 13.89 5.03 15.89
N ASP A 57 14.79 4.37 16.61
CA ASP A 57 14.43 3.26 17.48
C ASP A 57 13.34 3.67 18.47
N ASN A 58 12.39 2.77 18.73
CA ASN A 58 11.25 2.98 19.63
C ASN A 58 10.26 4.07 19.18
N MET A 59 10.27 4.47 17.91
CA MET A 59 9.22 5.33 17.35
C MET A 59 7.87 4.60 17.34
N THR A 60 6.83 5.27 17.84
CA THR A 60 5.46 4.77 17.70
C THR A 60 5.01 4.83 16.25
N ALA A 61 4.55 3.70 15.72
CA ALA A 61 4.00 3.58 14.38
C ALA A 61 2.56 3.01 14.43
N VAL A 62 1.79 3.27 13.38
CA VAL A 62 0.45 2.73 13.20
C VAL A 62 0.41 1.96 11.89
N ALA A 63 -0.03 0.70 11.94
CA ALA A 63 -0.34 -0.11 10.78
C ALA A 63 -1.86 -0.29 10.68
N ILE A 64 -2.43 -0.12 9.49
CA ILE A 64 -3.87 -0.23 9.22
C ILE A 64 -4.11 -1.10 7.98
N GLY A 65 -5.23 -1.83 7.96
CA GLY A 65 -5.62 -2.64 6.82
C GLY A 65 -6.84 -3.52 7.13
N TRP A 66 -7.33 -4.22 6.11
CA TRP A 66 -8.45 -5.18 6.20
C TRP A 66 -7.96 -6.64 6.21
N GLY A 67 -6.75 -6.88 6.71
CA GLY A 67 -6.16 -8.21 6.77
C GLY A 67 -6.87 -9.13 7.78
N VAL A 68 -6.62 -10.43 7.66
CA VAL A 68 -7.13 -11.46 8.59
C VAL A 68 -6.64 -11.19 10.02
N LEU A 69 -7.54 -11.24 11.00
CA LEU A 69 -7.23 -10.97 12.42
C LEU A 69 -6.85 -12.23 13.19
N SER A 70 -7.38 -13.39 12.80
CA SER A 70 -7.07 -14.69 13.38
C SER A 70 -6.84 -15.74 12.31
N THR A 71 -5.89 -16.65 12.55
CA THR A 71 -5.65 -17.82 11.68
C THR A 71 -6.87 -18.73 11.56
N THR A 72 -7.81 -18.66 12.51
CA THR A 72 -9.09 -19.39 12.49
C THR A 72 -10.10 -18.77 11.52
N ASP A 73 -9.98 -17.49 11.16
CA ASP A 73 -10.86 -16.86 10.16
C ASP A 73 -10.55 -17.34 8.74
N LYS A 74 -9.52 -18.19 8.57
CA LYS A 74 -9.22 -18.89 7.32
C LYS A 74 -10.11 -20.11 7.07
N THR A 75 -11.10 -20.40 7.93
CA THR A 75 -11.99 -21.55 7.74
C THR A 75 -13.29 -21.20 7.03
N SER A 76 -13.45 -21.81 5.84
CA SER A 76 -14.66 -22.07 5.04
C SER A 76 -15.39 -20.88 4.40
N SER A 77 -14.88 -20.41 3.26
CA SER A 77 -15.77 -20.15 2.12
C SER A 77 -16.06 -21.49 1.44
N ASN A 78 -17.28 -22.01 1.64
CA ASN A 78 -17.89 -22.99 0.73
C ASN A 78 -18.19 -22.33 -0.62
#